data_AF-A0A7Y5CZS2-F1
#
_entry.id   AF-A0A7Y5CZS2-F1
#
_cell.length_a   1.000
_cell.length_b   1.000
_cell.length_c   1.000
_cell.angle_alpha   90.00
_cell.angle_beta   90.00
_cell.angle_gamma   90.00
#
_symmetry.space_group_name_H-M   'P 1'
#
loop_
_entity.id
_entity.type
_entity.pdbx_description
1 polymer ?
#
loop_
_entity_poly.entity_id
_entity_poly.type
_entity_poly.pdbx_seq_one_letter_code
_entity_poly.pdbx_strand_id
1 'polypeptide(L)'
;MDSHKRILGILYIISGAFQIIGMIFLSTIISIIMHFIFTQPDVEAVWFMEWIVPLIRVISVAVVLFFSIPSIVGGWGILNGKPWALTLLLVMGCFKLFSFPIGTALGIYTIWVYAEDRRPVPAP
;
A
#
# COMPACT_ATOMS: atom_id res chain seq x y z
N MET A 1 -11.34 22.44 -4.64
CA MET A 1 -10.77 21.09 -4.85
C MET A 1 -11.85 20.24 -5.48
N ASP A 2 -11.59 19.65 -6.64
CA ASP A 2 -12.53 18.70 -7.24
C ASP A 2 -12.84 17.61 -6.21
N SER A 3 -14.11 17.38 -5.90
CA SER A 3 -14.53 16.43 -4.85
C SER A 3 -13.87 15.06 -5.02
N HIS A 4 -13.60 14.66 -6.26
CA HIS A 4 -12.91 13.43 -6.62
C HIS A 4 -11.46 13.35 -6.12
N LYS A 5 -10.70 14.44 -6.16
CA LYS A 5 -9.33 14.49 -5.61
C LYS A 5 -9.34 14.29 -4.09
N ARG A 6 -10.30 14.91 -3.41
CA ARG A 6 -10.45 14.76 -1.96
C ARG A 6 -10.80 13.31 -1.59
N ILE A 7 -11.75 12.70 -2.30
CA ILE A 7 -12.13 11.29 -2.11
C ILE A 7 -10.92 10.37 -2.37
N LEU A 8 -10.21 10.59 -3.49
CA LEU A 8 -9.02 9.83 -3.84
C LEU A 8 -7.95 9.89 -2.73
N GLY A 9 -7.66 11.10 -2.21
CA GLY A 9 -6.68 11.26 -1.14
C GLY A 9 -7.06 10.48 0.13
N ILE A 10 -8.33 10.53 0.53
CA ILE A 10 -8.84 9.78 1.69
C ILE A 10 -8.73 8.27 1.45
N LEU A 11 -9.09 7.77 0.27
CA LEU A 11 -9.01 6.35 -0.07
C LEU A 11 -7.57 5.81 0.03
N TYR A 12 -6.57 6.58 -0.42
CA TYR A 12 -5.17 6.18 -0.30
C TYR A 12 -4.63 6.21 1.13
N ILE A 13 -5.06 7.17 1.94
CA ILE A 13 -4.71 7.22 3.36
C ILE A 13 -5.30 6.00 4.09
N ILE A 14 -6.59 5.73 3.90
CA ILE A 14 -7.26 4.57 4.51
C ILE A 14 -6.61 3.28 4.03
N SER A 15 -6.39 3.13 2.72
CA SER A 15 -5.76 1.94 2.15
C SER A 15 -4.35 1.73 2.69
N GLY A 16 -3.53 2.78 2.78
CA GLY A 16 -2.18 2.71 3.34
C GLY A 16 -2.18 2.34 4.82
N ALA A 17 -3.10 2.91 5.61
CA ALA A 17 -3.26 2.60 7.02
C ALA A 17 -3.73 1.16 7.25
N PHE A 18 -4.73 0.69 6.51
CA PHE A 18 -5.19 -0.71 6.53
C PHE A 18 -4.07 -1.67 6.17
N GLN A 19 -3.24 -1.32 5.18
CA GLN A 19 -2.12 -2.15 4.77
C GLN A 19 -1.03 -2.21 5.84
N ILE A 20 -0.73 -1.10 6.54
CA ILE A 20 0.20 -1.12 7.69
C ILE A 20 -0.33 -2.03 8.79
N ILE A 21 -1.60 -1.85 9.18
CA ILE A 21 -2.24 -2.64 10.23
C ILE A 21 -2.25 -4.12 9.84
N GLY A 22 -2.63 -4.43 8.60
CA GLY A 22 -2.66 -5.79 8.06
C GLY A 22 -1.29 -6.46 8.06
N MET A 23 -0.23 -5.74 7.65
CA MET A 23 1.14 -6.28 7.65
C MET A 23 1.68 -6.49 9.06
N ILE A 24 1.42 -5.56 10.00
CA ILE A 24 1.79 -5.75 11.40
C ILE A 24 1.07 -6.98 11.94
N PHE A 25 -0.25 -7.05 11.82
CA PHE A 25 -1.06 -8.17 12.30
C PHE A 25 -0.62 -9.52 11.72
N LEU A 26 -0.40 -9.59 10.41
CA LEU A 26 0.09 -10.79 9.74
C LEU A 26 1.46 -11.22 10.29
N SER A 27 2.39 -10.27 10.48
CA SER A 27 3.72 -10.55 11.00
C SER A 27 3.69 -11.08 12.45
N THR A 28 2.82 -10.56 13.30
CA THR A 28 2.65 -11.05 14.68
C THR A 28 2.03 -12.43 14.70
N ILE A 29 0.97 -12.67 13.90
CA ILE A 29 0.32 -13.98 13.82
C ILE A 29 1.30 -15.06 13.34
N ILE A 30 2.07 -14.79 12.28
CA ILE A 30 3.08 -15.73 11.79
C ILE A 30 4.12 -16.00 12.88
N SER A 31 4.62 -14.96 13.56
CA SER A 31 5.62 -15.13 14.62
C SER A 31 5.10 -16.01 15.77
N ILE A 32 3.84 -15.82 16.17
CA ILE A 32 3.19 -16.61 17.23
C ILE A 32 3.03 -18.08 16.78
N ILE A 33 2.50 -18.32 15.59
CA ILE A 33 2.29 -19.66 15.05
C ILE A 33 3.62 -20.41 14.96
N MET A 34 4.66 -19.77 14.43
CA MET A 34 6.00 -20.38 14.31
C MET A 34 6.60 -20.72 15.66
N HIS A 35 6.40 -19.86 16.67
CA HIS A 35 6.87 -20.14 18.03
C HIS A 35 6.21 -21.39 18.63
N PHE A 36 4.92 -21.63 18.38
CA PHE A 36 4.22 -22.82 18.88
C PHE A 36 4.60 -24.10 18.13
N ILE A 37 4.85 -24.02 16.82
CA ILE A 37 5.20 -25.19 15.99
C ILE A 37 6.62 -25.68 16.31
N PHE A 38 7.58 -24.78 16.49
CA PHE A 38 9.00 -25.12 16.63
C PHE A 38 9.49 -25.14 18.09
N THR A 39 8.70 -25.71 18.99
CA THR A 39 9.05 -25.83 20.41
C THR A 39 10.13 -26.87 20.71
N GLN A 40 10.43 -27.77 19.76
CA GLN A 40 11.58 -28.68 19.81
C GLN A 40 12.37 -28.51 18.51
N PRO A 41 13.62 -28.00 18.53
CA PRO A 41 14.38 -27.75 17.33
C PRO A 41 15.00 -29.05 16.81
N ASP A 42 14.30 -29.71 15.90
CA ASP A 42 14.90 -30.58 14.90
C ASP A 42 15.82 -29.76 13.97
N VAL A 43 16.95 -30.34 13.55
CA VAL A 43 18.00 -29.62 12.78
C VAL A 43 17.44 -29.08 11.44
N GLU A 44 16.42 -29.74 10.87
CA GLU A 44 15.69 -29.27 9.69
C GLU A 44 14.72 -28.12 9.97
N ALA A 45 14.34 -27.83 11.22
CA ALA A 45 13.52 -26.65 11.55
C ALA A 45 14.35 -25.37 11.69
N VAL A 46 15.65 -25.50 12.02
CA VAL A 46 16.52 -24.35 12.32
C VAL A 46 16.72 -23.47 11.09
N TRP A 47 16.97 -24.05 9.90
CA TRP A 47 17.16 -23.25 8.68
C TRP A 47 15.89 -22.48 8.27
N PHE A 48 14.70 -23.05 8.50
CA PHE A 48 13.44 -22.37 8.24
C PHE A 48 13.26 -21.15 9.17
N MET A 49 13.56 -21.32 10.46
CA MET A 49 13.45 -20.24 11.45
C MET A 49 14.46 -19.10 11.21
N GLU A 50 15.70 -19.43 10.84
CA GLU A 50 16.76 -18.45 10.67
C GLU A 50 16.67 -17.67 9.35
N TRP A 51 16.18 -18.30 8.28
CA TRP A 51 16.15 -17.64 6.97
C TRP A 51 14.77 -17.12 6.58
N ILE A 52 13.71 -17.92 6.78
CA ILE A 52 12.38 -17.58 6.24
C ILE A 52 11.66 -16.55 7.12
N VAL A 53 11.74 -16.66 8.46
CA VAL A 53 11.07 -15.70 9.35
C VAL A 53 11.62 -14.28 9.20
N PRO A 54 12.96 -14.04 9.19
CA PRO A 54 13.51 -12.71 8.93
C PRO A 54 13.21 -12.23 7.52
N LEU A 55 13.23 -13.10 6.51
CA LEU A 55 12.90 -12.73 5.13
C LEU A 55 11.46 -12.19 5.03
N ILE A 56 10.48 -12.88 5.62
CA ILE A 56 9.08 -12.42 5.67
C ILE A 56 8.99 -11.06 6.37
N ARG A 57 9.73 -10.86 7.47
CA ARG A 57 9.75 -9.58 8.19
C ARG A 57 10.33 -8.46 7.33
N VAL A 58 11.45 -8.70 6.66
CA VAL A 58 12.09 -7.73 5.76
C VAL A 58 11.17 -7.37 4.61
N ILE A 59 10.55 -8.35 3.96
CA ILE A 59 9.56 -8.12 2.89
C ILE A 59 8.40 -7.30 3.42
N SER A 60 7.91 -7.60 4.63
CA SER A 60 6.79 -6.88 5.23
C SER A 60 7.11 -5.39 5.45
N VAL A 61 8.30 -5.10 5.98
CA VAL A 61 8.78 -3.73 6.18
C VAL A 61 8.99 -3.03 4.84
N ALA A 62 9.58 -3.71 3.86
CA ALA A 62 9.78 -3.17 2.52
C ALA A 62 8.43 -2.80 1.86
N VAL A 63 7.42 -3.66 1.96
CA VAL A 63 6.07 -3.37 1.43
C VAL A 63 5.47 -2.12 2.07
N VAL A 64 5.61 -1.97 3.39
CA VAL A 64 5.13 -0.77 4.10
C VAL A 64 5.88 0.49 3.63
N LEU A 65 7.21 0.42 3.53
CA LEU A 65 8.06 1.54 3.13
C LEU A 65 7.78 2.01 1.70
N PHE A 66 7.60 1.08 0.75
CA PHE A 66 7.47 1.41 -0.66
C PHE A 66 6.02 1.62 -1.13
N PHE A 67 5.03 1.01 -0.47
CA PHE A 67 3.63 1.12 -0.90
C PHE A 67 2.75 1.88 0.09
N SER A 68 2.80 1.56 1.39
CA SER A 68 1.93 2.21 2.38
C SER A 68 2.34 3.65 2.65
N ILE A 69 3.61 3.92 2.93
CA ILE A 69 4.06 5.27 3.25
C ILE A 69 3.83 6.23 2.07
N PRO A 70 4.23 5.91 0.83
CA PRO A 70 4.01 6.82 -0.29
C PRO A 70 2.53 6.99 -0.62
N SER A 71 1.69 5.96 -0.40
CA SER A 71 0.23 6.09 -0.52
C SER A 71 -0.33 7.12 0.46
N ILE A 72 0.07 7.06 1.73
CA ILE A 72 -0.39 8.00 2.76
C ILE A 72 0.15 9.41 2.47
N VAL A 73 1.44 9.52 2.12
CA VAL A 73 2.08 10.80 1.78
C VAL A 73 1.44 11.44 0.55
N GLY A 74 1.15 10.66 -0.49
CA GLY A 74 0.43 11.12 -1.67
C GLY A 74 -1.00 11.54 -1.36
N GLY A 75 -1.73 10.77 -0.54
CA GLY A 75 -3.07 11.13 -0.10
C GLY A 75 -3.09 12.43 0.70
N TRP A 76 -2.18 12.58 1.66
CA TRP A 76 -2.01 13.82 2.42
C TRP A 76 -1.61 15.00 1.52
N GLY A 77 -0.69 14.78 0.57
CA GLY A 77 -0.25 15.79 -0.38
C GLY A 77 -1.40 16.32 -1.23
N ILE A 78 -2.30 15.45 -1.71
CA ILE A 78 -3.50 15.88 -2.46
C ILE A 78 -4.42 16.70 -1.57
N LEU A 79 -4.65 16.28 -0.33
CA LEU A 79 -5.51 17.00 0.61
C LEU A 79 -4.99 18.41 0.93
N ASN A 80 -3.67 18.62 0.85
CA ASN A 80 -3.02 19.91 1.04
C ASN A 80 -2.78 20.68 -0.27
N GLY A 81 -3.37 20.24 -1.39
CA GLY A 81 -3.26 20.91 -2.68
C GLY A 81 -1.85 20.92 -3.29
N LYS A 82 -1.01 19.92 -2.96
CA LYS A 82 0.35 19.83 -3.50
C LYS A 82 0.34 19.29 -4.94
N PRO A 83 1.05 19.93 -5.89
CA PRO A 83 1.01 19.55 -7.32
C PRO A 83 1.67 18.20 -7.61
N TRP A 84 2.65 17.77 -6.81
CA TRP A 84 3.35 16.49 -6.98
C TRP A 84 2.52 15.28 -6.52
N ALA A 85 1.49 15.51 -5.70
CA ALA A 85 0.80 14.43 -5.00
C ALA A 85 -0.06 13.57 -5.92
N LEU A 86 -0.67 14.18 -6.94
CA LEU A 86 -1.46 13.49 -7.95
C LEU A 86 -0.60 12.55 -8.80
N THR A 87 0.60 12.98 -9.19
CA THR A 87 1.57 12.14 -9.91
C THR A 87 2.06 10.98 -9.04
N LEU A 88 2.34 11.22 -7.76
CA LEU A 88 2.71 10.15 -6.84
C LEU A 88 1.60 9.11 -6.70
N LEU A 89 0.35 9.56 -6.51
CA LEU A 89 -0.78 8.64 -6.45
C LEU A 89 -0.98 7.88 -7.74
N LEU A 90 -0.78 8.48 -8.91
CA LEU A 90 -0.85 7.78 -10.20
C LEU A 90 0.11 6.59 -10.23
N VAL A 91 1.37 6.81 -9.83
CA VAL A 91 2.38 5.72 -9.75
C VAL A 91 1.92 4.63 -8.79
N MET A 92 1.45 5.01 -7.60
CA MET A 92 0.91 4.04 -6.62
C MET A 92 -0.33 3.32 -7.15
N GLY A 93 -1.17 4.00 -7.93
CA GLY A 93 -2.36 3.44 -8.56
C GLY A 93 -2.02 2.37 -9.58
N CYS A 94 -0.99 2.58 -10.40
CA CYS A 94 -0.49 1.56 -11.32
C CYS A 94 -0.04 0.30 -10.57
N PHE A 95 0.66 0.43 -9.45
CA PHE A 95 1.03 -0.73 -8.63
C PHE A 95 -0.17 -1.41 -7.99
N LYS A 96 -1.17 -0.63 -7.54
CA LYS A 96 -2.39 -1.18 -6.96
C LYS A 96 -3.25 -1.94 -7.97
N LEU A 97 -3.09 -1.73 -9.29
CA LEU A 97 -3.82 -2.51 -10.31
C LEU A 97 -3.57 -4.02 -10.21
N PHE A 98 -2.37 -4.43 -9.77
CA PHE A 98 -2.01 -5.83 -9.56
C PHE A 98 -2.70 -6.47 -8.34
N SER A 99 -3.31 -5.66 -7.47
CA SER A 99 -4.00 -6.11 -6.27
C SER A 99 -5.52 -6.20 -6.51
N PHE A 100 -5.99 -7.29 -7.10
CA PHE A 100 -7.41 -7.52 -7.37
C PHE A 100 -8.17 -7.99 -6.12
N PRO A 101 -9.43 -7.53 -5.87
CA PRO A 101 -10.20 -6.57 -6.66
C PRO A 101 -10.08 -5.10 -6.21
N ILE A 102 -9.79 -4.87 -4.92
CA ILE A 102 -9.87 -3.53 -4.30
C ILE A 102 -8.80 -2.59 -4.84
N GLY A 103 -7.57 -3.07 -4.97
CA GLY A 103 -6.46 -2.27 -5.52
C GLY A 103 -6.70 -1.90 -6.98
N THR A 104 -7.28 -2.81 -7.77
CA THR A 104 -7.64 -2.55 -9.17
C THR A 104 -8.67 -1.42 -9.28
N ALA A 105 -9.74 -1.47 -8.49
CA ALA A 105 -10.73 -0.39 -8.45
C ALA A 105 -10.10 0.96 -8.09
N LEU A 106 -9.23 0.97 -7.06
CA LEU A 106 -8.54 2.18 -6.64
C LEU A 106 -7.57 2.71 -7.72
N GLY A 107 -6.83 1.82 -8.38
CA GLY A 107 -5.91 2.17 -9.47
C GLY A 107 -6.64 2.78 -10.67
N ILE A 108 -7.74 2.17 -11.12
CA ILE A 108 -8.58 2.72 -12.21
C ILE A 108 -9.12 4.09 -11.83
N TYR A 109 -9.65 4.24 -10.61
CA TYR A 109 -10.17 5.53 -10.14
C TYR A 109 -9.08 6.61 -10.11
N THR A 110 -7.86 6.23 -9.73
CA THR A 110 -6.70 7.15 -9.72
C THR A 110 -6.37 7.64 -11.13
N ILE A 111 -6.31 6.73 -12.10
CA ILE A 111 -6.03 7.06 -13.50
C ILE A 111 -7.10 7.98 -14.06
N TRP A 112 -8.37 7.69 -13.76
CA TRP A 112 -9.49 8.54 -14.18
C TRP A 112 -9.41 9.95 -13.60
N VAL A 113 -9.17 10.09 -12.29
CA VAL A 113 -9.01 11.42 -11.65
C VAL A 113 -7.83 12.18 -12.25
N TYR A 114 -6.72 11.49 -12.54
CA TYR A 114 -5.55 12.11 -13.15
C TYR A 114 -5.82 12.60 -14.57
N ALA A 115 -6.54 11.81 -15.38
CA ALA A 115 -6.91 12.19 -16.74
C ALA A 115 -7.89 13.37 -16.76
N GLU A 116 -8.87 13.38 -15.85
CA GLU A 116 -9.85 14.47 -15.75
C GLU A 116 -9.20 15.79 -15.35
N ASP A 117 -8.26 15.76 -14.40
CA ASP A 117 -7.51 16.95 -13.97
C ASP A 117 -6.74 17.62 -15.12
N ARG A 118 -6.31 16.83 -16.11
CA ARG A 118 -5.54 17.31 -17.26
C ARG A 118 -6.36 17.54 -18.51
N ARG A 119 -7.69 17.37 -18.45
CA ARG A 119 -8.55 17.59 -19.60
C ARG A 119 -8.54 19.09 -19.97
N PRO A 120 -8.12 19.48 -21.18
CA PRO A 120 -8.21 20.87 -21.60
C PRO A 120 -9.67 21.31 -21.66
N VAL A 121 -9.96 22.51 -21.14
CA VAL A 121 -11.29 23.12 -21.25
C VAL A 121 -11.60 23.34 -22.74
N PRO A 122 -12.74 22.87 -23.28
CA PRO A 122 -13.11 23.15 -24.66
C PRO A 122 -13.14 24.65 -24.90
N ALA A 123 -12.51 25.12 -25.99
CA ALA A 123 -12.63 26.51 -26.41
C ALA A 123 -14.11 26.83 -26.73
N PRO A 124 -14.59 28.04 -26.38
CA PRO A 124 -16.00 28.43 -26.52
C PRO A 124 -16.48 28.47 -27.97
#